data_AF-A0A8J2HX87-F1
#
_entry.id   AF-A0A8J2HX87-F1
#
_cell.length_a   1.000
_cell.length_b   1.000
_cell.length_c   1.000
_cell.angle_alpha   90.00
_cell.angle_beta   90.00
_cell.angle_gamma   90.00
#
_symmetry.space_group_name_H-M   'P 1'
#
loop_
_entity.id
_entity.type
_entity.pdbx_description
1 polymer ?
#
loop_
_entity_poly.entity_id
_entity_poly.type
_entity_poly.pdbx_seq_one_letter_code
_entity_poly.pdbx_strand_id
1 'polypeptide(L)'
;MAQIGLASTGARLNRTPAEMEKGDNVLFEEANGSDRSTEGEFTWTPEEETKVRRKLDRVIVPLTTFLYLLCFLDRVNVGNARIQGVFEGGVMPGLAFFITCFYKRNELLFRIGIYVSAASMAGAFGGLLATVLALSKSAGMSRTLLILRKIRSPIMKILTTLLAAVAVVEAHYTFPRLVVDGQPEDKDWSSTRETKNANTKQGIENPTVADIRCYTSKTAPNVKTVPAGSMIHYISTQQVNHPGPTQYYLAKVPDGKDVKSWDGNGAVWFKISTTMPSVNAQKQMSWPGQNEYVTPNTTIPATTPSGDYLLRVEHIALHMAMQANKAQFYLACSQIKITGGGSGIPGPLVAFPGAYKSNDPGILVDLGKYTAAPETYQPPGPAVWRG
;
A
#
# COMPACT_ATOMS: atom_id res chain seq x y z
N MET A 1 -51.62 -44.94 23.54
CA MET A 1 -51.39 -45.90 22.44
C MET A 1 -52.38 -45.55 21.34
N ALA A 2 -52.05 -45.28 20.07
CA ALA A 2 -50.85 -45.58 19.30
C ALA A 2 -50.58 -44.50 18.23
N GLN A 3 -49.29 -44.30 17.90
CA GLN A 3 -48.80 -43.65 16.68
C GLN A 3 -48.99 -44.56 15.46
N ILE A 4 -49.27 -44.00 14.28
CA ILE A 4 -48.86 -44.53 12.95
C ILE A 4 -48.63 -43.32 12.02
N GLY A 5 -47.58 -43.36 11.19
CA GLY A 5 -47.06 -42.25 10.40
C GLY A 5 -47.04 -42.46 8.87
N LEU A 6 -46.58 -41.39 8.19
CA LEU A 6 -46.02 -41.21 6.83
C LEU A 6 -46.62 -41.95 5.60
N ALA A 7 -46.87 -41.20 4.51
CA ALA A 7 -45.87 -40.98 3.44
C ALA A 7 -46.46 -40.15 2.27
N SER A 8 -45.80 -39.06 1.85
CA SER A 8 -46.05 -38.38 0.56
C SER A 8 -45.02 -38.83 -0.47
N THR A 9 -45.48 -39.41 -1.56
CA THR A 9 -44.67 -39.88 -2.69
C THR A 9 -44.35 -38.72 -3.65
N GLY A 10 -43.18 -38.10 -3.48
CA GLY A 10 -42.54 -37.28 -4.52
C GLY A 10 -41.56 -38.12 -5.31
N ALA A 11 -41.91 -38.50 -6.54
CA ALA A 11 -41.03 -39.28 -7.41
C ALA A 11 -39.84 -38.43 -7.87
N ARG A 12 -38.67 -38.66 -7.26
CA ARG A 12 -37.39 -38.10 -7.69
C ARG A 12 -36.87 -38.98 -8.84
N LEU A 13 -36.86 -38.47 -10.07
CA LEU A 13 -36.23 -39.14 -11.21
C LEU A 13 -34.72 -39.21 -10.96
N ASN A 14 -34.23 -40.36 -10.51
CA ASN A 14 -32.80 -40.67 -10.40
C ASN A 14 -32.24 -40.90 -11.81
N ARG A 15 -31.48 -39.93 -12.35
CA ARG A 15 -30.49 -40.22 -13.40
C ARG A 15 -29.10 -40.16 -12.80
N THR A 16 -28.27 -41.14 -13.16
CA THR A 16 -26.92 -41.29 -12.59
C THR A 16 -25.88 -40.54 -13.44
N PRO A 17 -24.77 -40.05 -12.85
CA PRO A 17 -23.77 -39.22 -13.53
C PRO A 17 -23.05 -39.87 -14.72
N ALA A 18 -23.25 -41.18 -14.96
CA ALA A 18 -22.65 -41.93 -16.07
C ALA A 18 -23.39 -41.70 -17.41
N GLU A 19 -24.64 -41.25 -17.39
CA GLU A 19 -25.41 -40.99 -18.63
C GLU A 19 -24.99 -39.69 -19.35
N MET A 20 -24.25 -38.80 -18.67
CA MET A 20 -23.79 -37.54 -19.26
C MET A 20 -22.52 -37.66 -20.12
N GLU A 21 -21.89 -38.84 -20.21
CA GLU A 21 -20.57 -38.99 -20.85
C GLU A 21 -20.63 -39.41 -22.33
N LYS A 22 -21.82 -39.62 -22.90
CA LYS A 22 -21.97 -39.83 -24.34
C LYS A 22 -22.63 -38.62 -24.99
N GLY A 23 -21.85 -37.89 -25.78
CA GLY A 23 -22.36 -36.83 -26.62
C GLY A 23 -23.33 -37.40 -27.64
N ASP A 24 -24.57 -36.94 -27.57
CA ASP A 24 -25.51 -37.00 -28.69
C ASP A 24 -25.89 -35.56 -29.04
N ASN A 25 -25.83 -35.28 -30.35
CA ASN A 25 -26.10 -34.00 -30.96
C ASN A 25 -27.51 -33.53 -30.59
N VAL A 26 -27.63 -32.58 -29.65
CA VAL A 26 -28.91 -31.93 -29.38
C VAL A 26 -29.12 -30.87 -30.45
N LEU A 27 -29.90 -31.23 -31.48
CA LEU A 27 -30.49 -30.29 -32.41
C LEU A 27 -31.47 -29.41 -31.63
N PHE A 28 -31.31 -28.09 -31.73
CA PHE A 28 -32.29 -27.13 -31.20
C PHE A 28 -33.54 -27.17 -32.07
N GLU A 29 -34.65 -27.68 -31.54
CA GLU A 29 -35.98 -27.36 -32.08
C GLU A 29 -36.46 -26.04 -31.46
N GLU A 30 -36.79 -25.08 -32.33
CA GLU A 30 -37.43 -23.82 -31.93
C GLU A 30 -38.81 -24.12 -31.35
N ALA A 31 -39.00 -23.75 -30.07
CA ALA A 31 -40.25 -23.89 -29.37
C ALA A 31 -41.31 -22.92 -29.94
N ASN A 32 -42.36 -23.47 -30.53
CA ASN A 32 -43.56 -22.71 -30.86
C ASN A 32 -44.45 -22.58 -29.62
N GLY A 33 -45.08 -21.41 -29.49
CA GLY A 33 -45.57 -20.88 -28.23
C GLY A 33 -46.74 -21.62 -27.56
N SER A 34 -46.99 -21.09 -26.35
CA SER A 34 -48.10 -21.33 -25.41
C SER A 34 -48.00 -22.58 -24.51
N ASP A 35 -47.22 -22.46 -23.43
CA ASP A 35 -47.75 -22.79 -22.10
C ASP A 35 -46.98 -22.04 -21.00
N ARG A 36 -47.70 -21.22 -20.21
CA ARG A 36 -47.17 -20.61 -18.98
C ARG A 36 -47.89 -21.24 -17.81
N SER A 37 -47.25 -22.20 -17.14
CA SER A 37 -47.03 -22.19 -15.68
C SER A 37 -46.41 -23.51 -15.21
N THR A 38 -45.50 -23.39 -14.23
CA THR A 38 -44.79 -24.41 -13.45
C THR A 38 -43.59 -25.10 -14.10
N GLU A 39 -42.63 -24.32 -14.61
CA GLU A 39 -41.24 -24.81 -14.64
C GLU A 39 -40.70 -24.73 -13.20
N GLY A 40 -40.46 -25.89 -12.59
CA GLY A 40 -39.72 -25.95 -11.34
C GLY A 40 -38.39 -25.24 -11.53
N GLU A 41 -38.10 -24.26 -10.66
CA GLU A 41 -36.86 -23.51 -10.67
C GLU A 41 -35.69 -24.50 -10.76
N PHE A 42 -34.98 -24.50 -11.90
CA PHE A 42 -33.84 -25.37 -12.11
C PHE A 42 -32.71 -24.92 -11.19
N THR A 43 -32.63 -25.55 -10.02
CA THR A 43 -31.59 -25.25 -9.01
C THR A 43 -30.54 -26.35 -9.01
N TRP A 44 -29.30 -25.99 -9.32
CA TRP A 44 -28.16 -26.89 -9.23
C TRP A 44 -27.98 -27.42 -7.80
N THR A 45 -27.62 -28.70 -7.68
CA THR A 45 -27.17 -29.24 -6.39
C THR A 45 -25.76 -28.72 -6.04
N PRO A 46 -25.40 -28.61 -4.74
CA PRO A 46 -24.06 -28.20 -4.31
C PRO A 46 -22.93 -29.08 -4.89
N GLU A 47 -23.20 -30.36 -5.10
CA GLU A 47 -22.27 -31.33 -5.68
C GLU A 47 -22.02 -31.05 -7.17
N GLU A 48 -23.09 -30.80 -7.94
CA GLU A 48 -23.00 -30.45 -9.36
C GLU A 48 -22.30 -29.10 -9.54
N GLU A 49 -22.65 -28.10 -8.73
CA GLU A 49 -22.00 -26.79 -8.72
C GLU A 49 -20.48 -26.94 -8.47
N THR A 50 -20.10 -27.78 -7.51
CA THR A 50 -18.68 -28.05 -7.21
C THR A 50 -17.97 -28.74 -8.38
N LYS A 51 -18.64 -29.66 -9.09
CA LYS A 51 -18.06 -30.35 -10.25
C LYS A 51 -17.84 -29.38 -11.41
N VAL A 52 -18.79 -28.49 -11.67
CA VAL A 52 -18.67 -27.42 -12.68
C VAL A 52 -17.56 -26.46 -12.30
N ARG A 53 -17.53 -25.98 -11.05
CA ARG A 53 -16.47 -25.08 -10.53
C ARG A 53 -15.09 -25.68 -10.69
N ARG A 54 -14.89 -26.96 -10.35
CA ARG A 54 -13.60 -27.66 -10.55
C ARG A 54 -13.19 -27.75 -12.02
N LYS A 55 -14.16 -27.89 -12.94
CA LYS A 55 -13.89 -27.90 -14.38
C LYS A 55 -13.47 -26.51 -14.87
N LEU A 56 -14.14 -25.45 -14.41
CA LEU A 56 -13.76 -24.07 -14.67
C LEU A 56 -12.37 -23.75 -14.10
N ASP A 57 -12.11 -24.14 -12.85
CA ASP A 57 -10.82 -23.93 -12.19
C ASP A 57 -9.66 -24.59 -12.94
N ARG A 58 -9.86 -25.79 -13.50
CA ARG A 58 -8.81 -26.48 -14.26
C ARG A 58 -8.46 -25.82 -15.59
N VAL A 59 -9.35 -24.99 -16.14
CA VAL A 59 -9.17 -24.37 -17.46
C VAL A 59 -8.85 -22.90 -17.33
N ILE A 60 -9.69 -22.16 -16.60
CA ILE A 60 -9.61 -20.70 -16.51
C ILE A 60 -8.41 -20.29 -15.65
N VAL A 61 -8.23 -20.87 -14.46
CA VAL A 61 -7.22 -20.41 -13.50
C VAL A 61 -5.79 -20.61 -14.05
N PRO A 62 -5.37 -21.77 -14.57
CA PRO A 62 -4.03 -21.93 -15.14
C PRO A 62 -3.76 -21.00 -16.32
N LEU A 63 -4.71 -20.86 -17.25
CA LEU A 63 -4.55 -20.03 -18.44
C LEU A 63 -4.41 -18.54 -18.07
N THR A 64 -5.32 -18.04 -17.22
CA THR A 64 -5.30 -16.65 -16.77
C THR A 64 -4.09 -16.36 -15.88
N THR A 65 -3.67 -17.29 -15.02
CA THR A 65 -2.45 -17.17 -14.22
C THR A 65 -1.20 -17.13 -15.11
N PHE A 66 -1.16 -17.94 -16.16
CA PHE A 66 -0.03 -17.96 -17.10
C PHE A 66 0.07 -16.66 -17.90
N LEU A 67 -1.05 -16.17 -18.44
CA LEU A 67 -1.10 -14.87 -19.12
C LEU A 67 -0.67 -13.73 -18.20
N TYR A 68 -1.16 -13.75 -16.96
CA TYR A 68 -0.76 -12.82 -15.91
C TYR A 68 0.75 -12.87 -15.63
N LEU A 69 1.33 -14.06 -15.53
CA LEU A 69 2.76 -14.27 -15.29
C LEU A 69 3.61 -13.75 -16.45
N LEU A 70 3.18 -13.94 -17.70
CA LEU A 70 3.86 -13.41 -18.88
C LEU A 70 3.90 -11.87 -18.88
N CYS A 71 2.80 -11.21 -18.50
CA CYS A 71 2.78 -9.75 -18.35
C CYS A 71 3.80 -9.26 -17.31
N PHE A 72 4.00 -9.99 -16.20
CA PHE A 72 5.02 -9.61 -15.23
C PHE A 72 6.45 -9.91 -15.68
N LEU A 73 6.68 -11.02 -16.40
CA LEU A 73 8.00 -11.32 -16.93
C LEU A 73 8.47 -10.25 -17.93
N ASP A 74 7.56 -9.72 -18.75
CA ASP A 74 7.87 -8.60 -19.64
C ASP A 74 8.24 -7.33 -18.83
N ARG A 75 7.47 -7.03 -17.79
CA ARG A 75 7.71 -5.88 -16.89
C ARG A 75 9.06 -5.93 -16.18
N VAL A 76 9.55 -7.12 -15.83
CA VAL A 76 10.80 -7.31 -15.08
C VAL A 76 12.02 -7.34 -16.01
N ASN A 77 11.85 -7.75 -17.28
CA ASN A 77 12.99 -7.98 -18.20
C ASN A 77 13.26 -6.82 -19.18
N VAL A 78 12.38 -5.82 -19.32
CA VAL A 78 12.57 -4.71 -20.28
C VAL A 78 12.89 -3.39 -19.59
N GLY A 79 14.19 -3.11 -19.44
CA GLY A 79 14.70 -1.90 -18.80
C GLY A 79 14.70 -0.61 -19.63
N ASN A 80 13.94 -0.48 -20.74
CA ASN A 80 14.02 0.76 -21.56
C ASN A 80 12.82 1.14 -22.46
N ALA A 81 11.56 0.89 -22.10
CA ALA A 81 10.41 1.26 -22.94
C ALA A 81 9.65 2.50 -22.44
N ARG A 82 9.67 3.58 -23.25
CA ARG A 82 9.03 4.91 -23.07
C ARG A 82 7.48 4.88 -22.99
N ILE A 83 6.85 3.70 -23.01
CA ILE A 83 5.39 3.48 -23.06
C ILE A 83 4.94 2.51 -21.95
N GLN A 84 5.60 2.52 -20.79
CA GLN A 84 5.24 1.64 -19.67
C GLN A 84 3.81 1.89 -19.16
N GLY A 85 3.03 0.82 -19.03
CA GLY A 85 1.76 0.78 -18.28
C GLY A 85 0.48 1.09 -19.07
N VAL A 86 0.57 1.62 -20.30
CA VAL A 86 -0.63 2.03 -21.08
C VAL A 86 -1.45 0.82 -21.55
N PHE A 87 -0.80 -0.27 -21.97
CA PHE A 87 -1.48 -1.49 -22.43
C PHE A 87 -1.62 -2.56 -21.33
N GLU A 88 -0.75 -2.53 -20.31
CA GLU A 88 -0.67 -3.59 -19.29
C GLU A 88 -1.37 -3.24 -17.97
N GLY A 89 -1.56 -1.95 -17.65
CA GLY A 89 -2.23 -1.52 -16.42
C GLY A 89 -3.67 -2.02 -16.30
N GLY A 90 -4.32 -2.29 -17.44
CA GLY A 90 -5.67 -2.84 -17.53
C GLY A 90 -5.76 -4.36 -17.31
N VAL A 91 -4.65 -5.10 -17.33
CA VAL A 91 -4.68 -6.57 -17.24
C VAL A 91 -5.18 -7.02 -15.87
N MET A 92 -4.80 -6.32 -14.81
CA MET A 92 -5.27 -6.58 -13.44
C MET A 92 -6.78 -6.41 -13.29
N PRO A 93 -7.34 -5.19 -13.50
CA PRO A 93 -8.78 -4.99 -13.38
C PRO A 93 -9.53 -5.80 -14.44
N GLY A 94 -8.96 -6.03 -15.62
CA GLY A 94 -9.54 -6.82 -16.70
C GLY A 94 -9.66 -8.31 -16.36
N LEU A 95 -8.62 -8.94 -15.81
CA LEU A 95 -8.68 -10.33 -15.36
C LEU A 95 -9.57 -10.47 -14.12
N ALA A 96 -9.48 -9.53 -13.18
CA ALA A 96 -10.35 -9.50 -12.01
C ALA A 96 -11.83 -9.37 -12.42
N PHE A 97 -12.14 -8.55 -13.43
CA PHE A 97 -13.48 -8.46 -14.00
C PHE A 97 -13.88 -9.73 -14.75
N PHE A 98 -12.99 -10.28 -15.59
CA PHE A 98 -13.27 -11.48 -16.38
C PHE A 98 -13.67 -12.68 -15.51
N ILE A 99 -13.00 -12.90 -14.37
CA ILE A 99 -13.34 -14.00 -13.45
C ILE A 99 -14.64 -13.75 -12.69
N THR A 100 -15.13 -12.51 -12.55
CA THR A 100 -16.46 -12.25 -11.96
C THR A 100 -17.60 -12.85 -12.79
N CYS A 101 -17.37 -13.05 -14.09
CA CYS A 101 -18.36 -13.68 -14.97
C CYS A 101 -18.55 -15.18 -14.69
N PHE A 102 -17.62 -15.83 -13.98
CA PHE A 102 -17.60 -17.29 -13.79
C PHE A 102 -17.64 -17.74 -12.33
N TYR A 103 -17.36 -16.85 -11.37
CA TYR A 103 -17.19 -17.21 -9.96
C TYR A 103 -18.01 -16.32 -9.02
N LYS A 104 -18.45 -16.89 -7.89
CA LYS A 104 -19.19 -16.16 -6.85
C LYS A 104 -18.24 -15.28 -6.02
N ARG A 105 -18.78 -14.20 -5.43
CA ARG A 105 -18.01 -13.18 -4.68
C ARG A 105 -17.12 -13.76 -3.56
N ASN A 106 -17.60 -14.78 -2.85
CA ASN A 106 -16.85 -15.46 -1.79
C ASN A 106 -15.75 -16.41 -2.32
N GLU A 107 -15.82 -16.79 -3.59
CA GLU A 107 -14.86 -17.67 -4.26
C GLU A 107 -13.76 -16.88 -5.00
N LEU A 108 -14.04 -15.63 -5.35
CA LEU A 108 -13.10 -14.76 -6.07
C LEU A 108 -11.81 -14.50 -5.29
N LEU A 109 -11.90 -14.24 -3.98
CA LEU A 109 -10.74 -13.85 -3.17
C LEU A 109 -9.61 -14.87 -3.22
N PHE A 110 -9.96 -16.17 -3.17
CA PHE A 110 -8.98 -17.24 -3.27
C PHE A 110 -8.25 -17.25 -4.62
N ARG A 111 -8.97 -17.02 -5.73
CA ARG A 111 -8.42 -17.04 -7.09
C ARG A 111 -7.61 -15.80 -7.40
N ILE A 112 -8.06 -14.63 -6.92
CA ILE A 112 -7.26 -13.40 -6.96
C ILE A 112 -5.96 -13.60 -6.19
N GLY A 113 -6.01 -14.26 -5.02
CA GLY A 113 -4.81 -14.62 -4.26
C GLY A 113 -3.80 -15.47 -5.04
N ILE A 114 -4.28 -16.42 -5.86
CA ILE A 114 -3.43 -17.20 -6.76
C ILE A 114 -2.72 -16.31 -7.78
N TYR A 115 -3.45 -15.36 -8.41
CA TYR A 115 -2.88 -14.44 -9.38
C TYR A 115 -1.85 -13.50 -8.75
N VAL A 116 -2.17 -12.86 -7.62
CA VAL A 116 -1.22 -11.97 -6.92
C VAL A 116 0.06 -12.71 -6.55
N SER A 117 -0.05 -13.96 -6.10
CA SER A 117 1.11 -14.81 -5.80
C SER A 117 1.98 -15.12 -7.03
N ALA A 118 1.36 -15.25 -8.21
CA ALA A 118 2.09 -15.50 -9.45
C ALA A 118 2.94 -14.30 -9.91
N ALA A 119 2.58 -13.07 -9.54
CA ALA A 119 3.41 -11.88 -9.80
C ALA A 119 4.75 -11.97 -9.05
N SER A 120 4.68 -12.37 -7.77
CA SER A 120 5.86 -12.57 -6.94
C SER A 120 6.78 -13.66 -7.51
N MET A 121 6.20 -14.76 -8.03
CA MET A 121 6.98 -15.80 -8.73
C MET A 121 7.67 -15.25 -9.98
N ALA A 122 6.95 -14.52 -10.83
CA ALA A 122 7.49 -13.94 -12.07
C ALA A 122 8.70 -13.04 -11.80
N GLY A 123 8.64 -12.20 -10.77
CA GLY A 123 9.76 -11.37 -10.34
C GLY A 123 11.00 -12.17 -9.92
N ALA A 124 10.81 -13.27 -9.18
CA ALA A 124 11.91 -14.15 -8.78
C ALA A 124 12.58 -14.85 -9.98
N PHE A 125 11.80 -15.32 -10.96
CA PHE A 125 12.34 -15.94 -12.17
C PHE A 125 13.04 -14.93 -13.10
N GLY A 126 12.52 -13.70 -13.22
CA GLY A 126 13.15 -12.63 -14.01
C GLY A 126 14.54 -12.24 -13.50
N GLY A 127 14.69 -12.06 -12.17
CA GLY A 127 15.99 -11.78 -11.56
C GLY A 127 17.02 -12.91 -11.73
N LEU A 128 16.57 -14.17 -11.64
CA LEU A 128 17.42 -15.33 -11.88
C LEU A 128 17.87 -15.42 -13.34
N LEU A 129 16.97 -15.19 -14.29
CA LEU A 129 17.29 -15.18 -15.72
C LEU A 129 18.28 -14.08 -16.07
N ALA A 130 18.09 -12.86 -15.54
CA ALA A 130 19.01 -11.74 -15.74
C ALA A 130 20.42 -12.06 -15.21
N THR A 131 20.50 -12.70 -14.04
CA THR A 131 21.78 -13.14 -13.44
C THR A 131 22.46 -14.22 -14.29
N VAL A 132 21.71 -15.20 -14.80
CA VAL A 132 22.23 -16.25 -15.69
C VAL A 132 22.75 -15.66 -17.01
N LEU A 133 22.04 -14.69 -17.60
CA LEU A 133 22.47 -13.99 -18.82
C LEU A 133 23.73 -13.13 -18.59
N ALA A 134 23.83 -12.48 -17.42
CA ALA A 134 25.02 -11.72 -17.04
C ALA A 134 26.25 -12.62 -16.86
N LEU A 135 26.08 -13.78 -16.22
CA LEU A 135 27.14 -14.78 -16.06
C LEU A 135 27.55 -15.41 -17.40
N SER A 136 26.60 -15.57 -18.33
CA SER A 136 26.87 -16.05 -19.69
C SER A 136 27.71 -15.10 -20.54
N LYS A 137 27.70 -13.79 -20.27
CA LYS A 137 28.56 -12.81 -20.96
C LYS A 137 29.99 -12.80 -20.41
N SER A 138 30.20 -13.23 -19.17
CA SER A 138 31.51 -13.20 -18.49
C SER A 138 32.35 -14.46 -18.70
N ALA A 139 31.75 -15.59 -19.09
CA ALA A 139 32.45 -16.84 -19.29
C ALA A 139 32.06 -17.45 -20.64
N GLY A 140 33.03 -17.63 -21.54
CA GLY A 140 32.81 -18.22 -22.86
C GLY A 140 32.03 -19.55 -22.80
N MET A 141 31.12 -19.71 -23.76
CA MET A 141 30.04 -20.72 -23.89
C MET A 141 30.42 -22.18 -23.57
N SER A 142 31.70 -22.55 -23.60
CA SER A 142 32.17 -23.93 -23.39
C SER A 142 32.26 -24.36 -21.91
N ARG A 143 32.37 -23.44 -20.95
CA ARG A 143 32.40 -23.78 -19.50
C ARG A 143 31.04 -23.78 -18.81
N THR A 144 30.02 -23.20 -19.42
CA THR A 144 28.67 -23.04 -18.84
C THR A 144 27.93 -24.38 -18.69
N LEU A 145 28.16 -25.33 -19.60
CA LEU A 145 27.54 -26.66 -19.57
C LEU A 145 28.08 -27.58 -18.46
N LEU A 146 29.33 -27.39 -18.04
CA LEU A 146 29.97 -28.19 -16.99
C LEU A 146 29.54 -27.74 -15.58
N ILE A 147 29.20 -26.47 -15.41
CA ILE A 147 28.69 -25.91 -14.16
C ILE A 147 27.27 -26.43 -13.90
N LEU A 148 26.39 -26.46 -14.92
CA LEU A 148 25.01 -26.93 -14.79
C LEU A 148 24.88 -28.39 -14.32
N ARG A 149 25.88 -29.24 -14.58
CA ARG A 149 25.86 -30.66 -14.20
C ARG A 149 26.20 -30.91 -12.71
N LYS A 150 26.82 -29.95 -12.02
CA LYS A 150 27.16 -30.03 -10.58
C LYS A 150 26.10 -29.41 -9.65
N ILE A 151 25.09 -28.72 -10.17
CA ILE A 151 24.11 -27.94 -9.37
C ILE A 151 22.82 -28.74 -9.09
N ARG A 152 22.77 -30.05 -9.39
CA ARG A 152 21.55 -30.84 -9.20
C ARG A 152 21.18 -31.13 -7.72
N SER A 153 22.10 -30.92 -6.77
CA SER A 153 21.88 -31.18 -5.33
C SER A 153 21.66 -29.91 -4.46
N PRO A 154 22.36 -28.78 -4.64
CA PRO A 154 22.14 -27.59 -3.81
C PRO A 154 20.90 -26.75 -4.22
N ILE A 155 20.41 -26.85 -5.47
CA ILE A 155 19.21 -26.10 -5.92
C ILE A 155 17.96 -26.47 -5.13
N MET A 156 17.77 -27.72 -4.74
CA MET A 156 16.55 -28.13 -4.00
C MET A 156 16.50 -27.52 -2.59
N LYS A 157 17.67 -27.29 -1.96
CA LYS A 157 17.81 -26.64 -0.65
C LYS A 157 17.73 -25.11 -0.75
N ILE A 158 18.20 -24.54 -1.85
CA ILE A 158 18.07 -23.11 -2.15
C ILE A 158 16.62 -22.77 -2.50
N LEU A 159 15.90 -23.62 -3.24
CA LEU A 159 14.50 -23.39 -3.61
C LEU A 159 13.54 -23.46 -2.41
N THR A 160 13.87 -24.26 -1.39
CA THR A 160 13.13 -24.31 -0.11
C THR A 160 13.45 -23.13 0.82
N THR A 161 14.62 -22.50 0.69
CA THR A 161 14.94 -21.25 1.41
C THR A 161 14.48 -19.99 0.67
N LEU A 162 14.38 -20.03 -0.67
CA LEU A 162 13.91 -18.90 -1.49
C LEU A 162 12.39 -18.71 -1.45
N LEU A 163 11.62 -19.75 -1.12
CA LEU A 163 10.17 -19.65 -0.91
C LEU A 163 9.78 -18.85 0.35
N ALA A 164 10.75 -18.48 1.20
CA ALA A 164 10.54 -17.65 2.38
C ALA A 164 10.71 -16.14 2.13
N ALA A 165 11.10 -15.72 0.91
CA ALA A 165 11.21 -14.31 0.55
C ALA A 165 10.04 -13.88 -0.35
N VAL A 166 8.82 -13.95 0.18
CA VAL A 166 7.72 -13.16 -0.40
C VAL A 166 8.10 -11.70 -0.16
N ALA A 167 8.48 -10.98 -1.23
CA ALA A 167 8.56 -9.53 -1.16
C ALA A 167 7.13 -9.02 -0.90
N VAL A 168 6.82 -8.81 0.37
CA VAL A 168 5.64 -8.04 0.76
C VAL A 168 5.83 -6.66 0.16
N VAL A 169 5.02 -6.33 -0.85
CA VAL A 169 4.84 -4.94 -1.30
C VAL A 169 4.08 -4.25 -0.19
N GLU A 170 4.81 -3.86 0.86
CA GLU A 170 4.27 -3.13 1.99
C GLU A 170 4.09 -1.67 1.54
N ALA A 171 2.83 -1.28 1.31
CA ALA A 171 2.48 0.11 1.00
C ALA A 171 2.59 1.05 2.21
N HIS A 172 2.89 0.51 3.38
CA HIS A 172 2.94 1.24 4.65
C HIS A 172 4.39 1.54 5.03
N TYR A 173 4.61 2.71 5.64
CA TYR A 173 5.96 3.22 5.89
C TYR A 173 6.07 3.88 7.27
N THR A 174 7.32 4.05 7.71
CA THR A 174 7.69 4.81 8.90
C THR A 174 8.79 5.81 8.54
N PHE A 175 8.98 6.85 9.36
CA PHE A 175 10.00 7.89 9.17
C PHE A 175 11.09 7.81 10.26
N PRO A 176 12.01 6.82 10.19
CA PRO A 176 12.95 6.55 11.28
C PRO A 176 14.17 7.47 11.35
N ARG A 177 14.52 8.16 10.27
CA ARG A 177 15.77 8.92 10.17
C ARG A 177 15.52 10.33 9.67
N LEU A 178 15.80 11.31 10.53
CA LEU A 178 15.97 12.71 10.14
C LEU A 178 17.27 12.88 9.35
N VAL A 179 17.23 13.75 8.34
CA VAL A 179 18.38 14.23 7.58
C VAL A 179 18.48 15.74 7.76
N VAL A 180 19.67 16.24 8.06
CA VAL A 180 19.96 17.66 8.26
C VAL A 180 21.12 18.05 7.35
N ASP A 181 20.90 18.97 6.42
CA ASP A 181 21.89 19.41 5.43
C ASP A 181 22.59 18.23 4.73
N GLY A 182 21.79 17.23 4.33
CA GLY A 182 22.26 16.00 3.68
C GLY A 182 22.89 14.97 4.61
N GLN A 183 23.02 15.24 5.92
CA GLN A 183 23.56 14.32 6.91
C GLN A 183 22.45 13.55 7.65
N PRO A 184 22.26 12.25 7.38
CA PRO A 184 21.27 11.44 8.08
C PRO A 184 21.65 11.21 9.55
N GLU A 185 20.67 10.79 10.35
CA GLU A 185 20.93 10.08 11.61
C GLU A 185 21.78 8.83 11.38
N ASP A 186 22.69 8.52 12.32
CA ASP A 186 23.61 7.39 12.23
C ASP A 186 22.91 6.04 12.06
N LYS A 187 21.70 5.92 12.63
CA LYS A 187 20.82 4.75 12.51
C LYS A 187 19.38 5.17 12.72
N ASP A 188 18.46 4.27 12.35
CA ASP A 188 17.04 4.41 12.67
C ASP A 188 16.84 4.72 14.16
N TRP A 189 16.00 5.72 14.43
CA TRP A 189 15.56 6.09 15.78
C TRP A 189 16.66 6.62 16.72
N SER A 190 17.72 7.23 16.17
CA SER A 190 18.83 7.76 16.97
C SER A 190 18.44 9.05 17.70
N SER A 191 17.89 10.02 16.97
CA SER A 191 17.26 11.24 17.52
C SER A 191 15.77 11.30 17.23
N THR A 192 15.27 10.47 16.31
CA THR A 192 13.84 10.28 16.07
C THR A 192 13.26 9.27 17.05
N ARG A 193 12.15 9.62 17.71
CA ARG A 193 11.46 8.73 18.65
C ARG A 193 10.87 7.56 17.88
N GLU A 194 11.10 6.35 18.37
CA GLU A 194 10.56 5.13 17.77
C GLU A 194 9.03 5.15 17.89
N THR A 195 8.36 4.81 16.79
CA THR A 195 6.90 4.84 16.71
C THR A 195 6.29 3.49 17.03
N LYS A 196 5.03 3.45 17.46
CA LYS A 196 4.30 2.20 17.74
C LYS A 196 4.14 1.33 16.50
N ASN A 197 4.13 1.93 15.32
CA ASN A 197 4.10 1.21 14.04
C ASN A 197 5.49 0.88 13.48
N ALA A 198 6.57 0.95 14.28
CA ALA A 198 7.92 0.60 13.83
C ALA A 198 8.01 -0.79 13.18
N ASN A 199 7.19 -1.75 13.61
CA ASN A 199 7.10 -3.07 12.98
C ASN A 199 5.92 -3.20 12.01
N THR A 200 4.73 -2.77 12.44
CA THR A 200 3.47 -3.01 11.70
C THR A 200 3.24 -2.05 10.54
N LYS A 201 3.98 -0.92 10.52
CA LYS A 201 3.86 0.20 9.60
C LYS A 201 2.47 0.85 9.52
N GLN A 202 1.47 0.38 10.26
CA GLN A 202 0.10 0.90 10.25
C GLN A 202 0.02 2.40 10.55
N GLY A 203 -0.68 3.15 9.70
CA GLY A 203 -1.01 4.55 9.94
C GLY A 203 -2.10 4.70 11.00
N ILE A 204 -2.16 5.87 11.63
CA ILE A 204 -3.26 6.22 12.54
C ILE A 204 -4.46 6.64 11.68
N GLU A 205 -5.68 6.18 11.98
CA GLU A 205 -6.89 6.59 11.23
C GLU A 205 -7.70 7.68 11.93
N ASN A 206 -7.64 7.74 13.27
CA ASN A 206 -8.38 8.69 14.07
C ASN A 206 -7.47 9.88 14.47
N PRO A 207 -7.69 11.10 13.96
CA PRO A 207 -6.85 12.25 14.28
C PRO A 207 -7.06 12.83 15.68
N THR A 208 -8.01 12.32 16.47
CA THR A 208 -8.33 12.85 17.80
C THR A 208 -7.71 12.04 18.95
N VAL A 209 -6.93 10.99 18.66
CA VAL A 209 -6.25 10.18 19.69
C VAL A 209 -4.89 10.78 20.04
N ALA A 210 -4.39 10.49 21.25
CA ALA A 210 -3.09 10.98 21.72
C ALA A 210 -1.91 10.65 20.79
N ASP A 211 -2.00 9.52 20.08
CA ASP A 211 -0.97 9.03 19.16
C ASP A 211 -0.75 9.95 17.95
N ILE A 212 -1.71 10.80 17.57
CA ILE A 212 -1.59 11.72 16.42
C ILE A 212 -0.44 12.73 16.55
N ARG A 213 0.08 12.91 17.77
CA ARG A 213 1.16 13.83 18.09
C ARG A 213 2.51 13.30 17.63
N CYS A 214 2.98 12.21 18.23
CA CYS A 214 4.31 11.65 17.96
C CYS A 214 4.33 10.13 17.79
N TYR A 215 3.18 9.47 17.93
CA TYR A 215 2.99 8.02 17.83
C TYR A 215 4.05 7.18 18.56
N THR A 216 4.61 7.73 19.65
CA THR A 216 5.85 7.23 20.25
C THR A 216 5.61 5.94 21.03
N SER A 217 6.44 4.93 20.79
CA SER A 217 6.61 3.74 21.64
C SER A 217 7.83 3.86 22.54
N LYS A 218 8.90 4.51 22.06
CA LYS A 218 10.15 4.67 22.80
C LYS A 218 10.83 6.00 22.49
N THR A 219 11.24 6.71 23.53
CA THR A 219 12.03 7.94 23.45
C THR A 219 13.39 7.69 22.79
N ALA A 220 13.83 8.61 21.93
CA ALA A 220 15.12 8.50 21.26
C ALA A 220 16.28 8.78 22.25
N PRO A 221 17.41 8.07 22.14
CA PRO A 221 18.55 8.25 23.04
C PRO A 221 19.25 9.59 22.86
N ASN A 222 19.25 10.17 21.66
CA ASN A 222 20.04 11.34 21.31
C ASN A 222 19.18 12.57 20.98
N VAL A 223 19.84 13.73 20.97
CA VAL A 223 19.28 15.01 20.52
C VAL A 223 20.15 15.49 19.36
N LYS A 224 19.56 15.77 18.20
CA LYS A 224 20.29 16.23 17.01
C LYS A 224 20.42 17.75 17.05
N THR A 225 21.64 18.27 16.97
CA THR A 225 21.85 19.72 16.79
C THR A 225 21.52 20.11 15.35
N VAL A 226 20.72 21.16 15.18
CA VAL A 226 20.26 21.66 13.88
C VAL A 226 20.39 23.18 13.83
N PRO A 227 21.27 23.75 13.00
CA PRO A 227 21.28 25.19 12.79
C PRO A 227 19.93 25.70 12.24
N ALA A 228 19.47 26.86 12.71
CA ALA A 228 18.35 27.54 12.06
C ALA A 228 18.74 27.87 10.60
N GLY A 229 17.81 27.70 9.66
CA GLY A 229 18.09 27.79 8.23
C GLY A 229 18.55 26.48 7.58
N SER A 230 18.83 25.42 8.35
CA SER A 230 19.18 24.11 7.79
C SER A 230 18.03 23.49 7.00
N MET A 231 18.38 22.78 5.94
CA MET A 231 17.47 21.94 5.17
C MET A 231 17.28 20.61 5.88
N ILE A 232 16.03 20.16 5.97
CA ILE A 232 15.66 18.90 6.62
C ILE A 232 14.71 18.08 5.73
N HIS A 233 14.81 16.76 5.88
CA HIS A 233 13.82 15.79 5.43
C HIS A 233 13.98 14.50 6.24
N TYR A 234 13.15 13.51 5.96
CA TYR A 234 13.22 12.17 6.56
C TYR A 234 13.38 11.10 5.49
N ILE A 235 14.19 10.09 5.79
CA ILE A 235 14.23 8.82 5.05
C ILE A 235 13.10 7.94 5.57
N SER A 236 12.32 7.36 4.66
CA SER A 236 11.26 6.40 4.98
C SER A 236 11.73 4.96 4.82
N THR A 237 11.10 4.04 5.55
CA THR A 237 11.44 2.60 5.45
C THR A 237 11.04 1.97 4.13
N GLN A 238 10.02 2.53 3.47
CA GLN A 238 9.46 2.10 2.18
C GLN A 238 9.11 3.35 1.36
N GLN A 239 8.76 3.19 0.08
CA GLN A 239 8.28 4.31 -0.73
C GLN A 239 7.01 4.92 -0.13
N VAL A 240 6.95 6.25 -0.08
CA VAL A 240 5.75 7.00 0.30
C VAL A 240 4.75 6.96 -0.87
N ASN A 241 4.09 5.83 -1.07
CA ASN A 241 3.34 5.55 -2.30
C ASN A 241 1.87 6.04 -2.28
N HIS A 242 1.36 6.41 -1.10
CA HIS A 242 0.01 6.95 -0.99
C HIS A 242 -0.04 8.44 -1.38
N PRO A 243 -1.10 8.90 -2.07
CA PRO A 243 -1.31 10.31 -2.34
C PRO A 243 -1.63 11.06 -1.05
N GLY A 244 -1.02 12.22 -0.84
CA GLY A 244 -1.21 12.98 0.39
C GLY A 244 -0.22 14.11 0.63
N PRO A 245 -0.57 15.11 1.45
CA PRO A 245 0.38 16.13 1.88
C PRO A 245 1.41 15.54 2.85
N THR A 246 2.64 16.03 2.73
CA THR A 246 3.64 15.93 3.79
C THR A 246 3.67 17.27 4.54
N GLN A 247 3.63 17.24 5.86
CA GLN A 247 3.67 18.44 6.70
C GLN A 247 4.76 18.33 7.76
N TYR A 248 5.32 19.49 8.14
CA TYR A 248 6.33 19.61 9.18
C TYR A 248 5.90 20.62 10.23
N TYR A 249 6.13 20.26 11.49
CA TYR A 249 5.82 21.08 12.66
C TYR A 249 6.99 21.12 13.62
N LEU A 250 7.10 22.23 14.34
CA LEU A 250 8.01 22.39 15.46
C LEU A 250 7.22 22.70 16.72
N ALA A 251 7.72 22.23 17.86
CA ALA A 251 7.24 22.61 19.18
C ALA A 251 8.42 22.88 20.10
N LYS A 252 8.50 24.11 20.61
CA LYS A 252 9.59 24.54 21.49
C LYS A 252 9.41 23.90 22.87
N VAL A 253 10.47 23.27 23.36
CA VAL A 253 10.51 22.74 24.73
C VAL A 253 10.51 23.93 25.70
N PRO A 254 9.61 23.96 26.71
CA PRO A 254 9.61 25.01 27.72
C PRO A 254 10.92 25.07 28.51
N ASP A 255 11.29 26.26 28.98
CA ASP A 255 12.49 26.43 29.79
C ASP A 255 12.48 25.51 31.03
N GLY A 256 13.63 24.89 31.31
CA GLY A 256 13.79 23.95 32.42
C GLY A 256 13.19 22.56 32.17
N LYS A 257 12.64 22.25 30.99
CA LYS A 257 12.23 20.90 30.59
C LYS A 257 13.28 20.24 29.70
N ASP A 258 13.41 18.93 29.81
CA ASP A 258 14.26 18.11 28.94
C ASP A 258 13.43 17.57 27.77
N VAL A 259 13.93 17.78 26.54
CA VAL A 259 13.34 17.26 25.29
C VAL A 259 13.15 15.74 25.29
N LYS A 260 13.93 14.98 26.08
CA LYS A 260 13.79 13.53 26.22
C LYS A 260 12.57 13.13 27.07
N SER A 261 12.10 14.01 27.95
CA SER A 261 10.97 13.74 28.86
C SER A 261 9.70 14.51 28.50
N TRP A 262 9.82 15.60 27.74
CA TRP A 262 8.69 16.41 27.32
C TRP A 262 7.95 15.80 26.13
N ASP A 263 6.63 15.69 26.23
CA ASP A 263 5.79 14.99 25.25
C ASP A 263 5.14 15.92 24.21
N GLY A 264 5.32 17.24 24.33
CA GLY A 264 4.72 18.23 23.43
C GLY A 264 3.21 18.41 23.62
N ASN A 265 2.66 18.18 24.83
CA ASN A 265 1.24 18.42 25.08
C ASN A 265 0.89 19.92 25.10
N GLY A 266 -0.36 20.24 24.73
CA GLY A 266 -0.88 21.60 24.69
C GLY A 266 -0.68 22.30 23.35
N ALA A 267 -1.13 23.56 23.28
CA ALA A 267 -1.06 24.38 22.08
C ALA A 267 0.35 24.94 21.88
N VAL A 268 1.29 24.07 21.47
CA VAL A 268 2.73 24.37 21.36
C VAL A 268 3.31 24.13 19.97
N TRP A 269 2.51 23.56 19.06
CA TRP A 269 2.97 23.19 17.72
C TRP A 269 2.67 24.29 16.72
N PHE A 270 3.65 24.66 15.90
CA PHE A 270 3.46 25.50 14.72
C PHE A 270 3.94 24.77 13.47
N LYS A 271 3.24 24.98 12.36
CA LYS A 271 3.57 24.38 11.07
C LYS A 271 4.68 25.19 10.39
N ILE A 272 5.72 24.54 9.89
CA ILE A 272 6.79 25.18 9.11
C ILE A 272 6.72 24.86 7.62
N SER A 273 6.00 23.79 7.24
CA SER A 273 5.80 23.43 5.83
C SER A 273 4.60 22.50 5.65
N THR A 274 3.99 22.59 4.47
CA THR A 274 3.03 21.62 3.94
C THR A 274 3.20 21.56 2.43
N THR A 275 3.10 20.37 1.86
CA THR A 275 3.06 20.20 0.41
C THR A 275 1.63 20.35 -0.11
N MET A 276 1.55 20.66 -1.40
CA MET A 276 0.31 20.81 -2.17
C MET A 276 0.32 19.84 -3.34
N PRO A 277 -0.84 19.34 -3.80
CA PRO A 277 -0.90 18.51 -4.98
C PRO A 277 -0.61 19.34 -6.24
N SER A 278 -0.13 18.69 -7.28
CA SER A 278 -0.10 19.23 -8.64
C SER A 278 -0.84 18.30 -9.59
N VAL A 279 -1.34 18.82 -10.70
CA VAL A 279 -2.02 18.04 -11.72
C VAL A 279 -1.35 18.28 -13.06
N ASN A 280 -0.97 17.19 -13.74
CA ASN A 280 -0.37 17.27 -15.06
C ASN A 280 -1.42 17.49 -16.17
N ALA A 281 -0.97 17.70 -17.41
CA ALA A 281 -1.85 17.90 -18.57
C ALA A 281 -2.80 16.72 -18.82
N GLN A 282 -2.49 15.52 -18.32
CA GLN A 282 -3.32 14.31 -18.41
C GLN A 282 -4.30 14.17 -17.24
N LYS A 283 -4.51 15.23 -16.43
CA LYS A 283 -5.36 15.24 -15.23
C LYS A 283 -4.94 14.23 -14.15
N GLN A 284 -3.68 13.80 -14.15
CA GLN A 284 -3.14 12.95 -13.10
C GLN A 284 -2.60 13.83 -11.98
N MET A 285 -3.11 13.60 -10.77
CA MET A 285 -2.65 14.25 -9.55
C MET A 285 -1.38 13.60 -9.03
N SER A 286 -0.41 14.41 -8.63
CA SER A 286 0.81 13.97 -7.94
C SER A 286 1.06 14.82 -6.70
N TRP A 287 1.74 14.22 -5.72
CA TRP A 287 2.18 14.90 -4.51
C TRP A 287 3.71 14.91 -4.45
N PRO A 288 4.33 16.01 -3.99
CA PRO A 288 5.77 16.03 -3.79
C PRO A 288 6.21 14.90 -2.83
N GLY A 289 7.26 14.16 -3.20
CA GLY A 289 7.78 13.02 -2.44
C GLY A 289 6.99 11.72 -2.61
N GLN A 290 5.92 11.71 -3.41
CA GLN A 290 5.18 10.48 -3.67
C GLN A 290 6.02 9.49 -4.49
N ASN A 291 6.01 8.23 -4.08
CA ASN A 291 6.82 7.12 -4.60
C ASN A 291 8.33 7.26 -4.36
N GLU A 292 8.75 8.18 -3.47
CA GLU A 292 10.14 8.32 -3.04
C GLU A 292 10.38 7.63 -1.69
N TYR A 293 11.64 7.30 -1.39
CA TYR A 293 12.10 6.79 -0.09
C TYR A 293 12.47 7.93 0.89
N VAL A 294 12.14 9.17 0.51
CA VAL A 294 12.39 10.36 1.30
C VAL A 294 11.17 11.25 1.25
N THR A 295 11.03 12.06 2.29
CA THR A 295 10.04 13.13 2.31
C THR A 295 10.57 14.38 1.61
N PRO A 296 9.70 15.29 1.14
CA PRO A 296 10.12 16.54 0.52
C PRO A 296 10.96 17.40 1.46
N ASN A 297 12.01 18.02 0.92
CA ASN A 297 12.84 18.95 1.67
C ASN A 297 12.02 20.15 2.20
N THR A 298 12.33 20.55 3.42
CA THR A 298 11.91 21.85 3.98
C THR A 298 13.07 22.50 4.70
N THR A 299 12.96 23.79 4.99
CA THR A 299 13.96 24.54 5.76
C THR A 299 13.39 24.92 7.12
N ILE A 300 14.19 24.80 8.17
CA ILE A 300 13.86 25.41 9.46
C ILE A 300 13.99 26.93 9.29
N PRO A 301 12.95 27.75 9.53
CA PRO A 301 13.05 29.20 9.36
C PRO A 301 14.22 29.79 10.14
N ALA A 302 15.03 30.65 9.52
CA ALA A 302 16.25 31.19 10.14
C ALA A 302 15.96 32.02 11.41
N THR A 303 14.77 32.60 11.51
CA THR A 303 14.30 33.37 12.67
C THR A 303 13.79 32.50 13.82
N THR A 304 13.74 31.16 13.66
CA THR A 304 13.31 30.23 14.73
C THR A 304 14.19 30.42 15.96
N PRO A 305 13.62 30.72 17.15
CA PRO A 305 14.42 30.92 18.35
C PRO A 305 15.28 29.71 18.68
N SER A 306 16.52 29.92 19.09
CA SER A 306 17.40 28.82 19.55
C SER A 306 16.80 28.10 20.76
N GLY A 307 17.08 26.81 20.91
CA GLY A 307 16.63 25.99 22.05
C GLY A 307 16.29 24.56 21.65
N ASP A 308 15.74 23.80 22.59
CA ASP A 308 15.34 22.42 22.33
C ASP A 308 13.91 22.37 21.75
N TYR A 309 13.68 21.47 20.80
CA TYR A 309 12.41 21.32 20.09
C TYR A 309 12.06 19.85 19.85
N LEU A 310 10.77 19.57 19.72
CA LEU A 310 10.29 18.43 18.96
C LEU A 310 10.02 18.86 17.52
N LEU A 311 10.61 18.14 16.57
CA LEU A 311 10.33 18.26 15.14
C LEU A 311 9.44 17.11 14.72
N ARG A 312 8.23 17.40 14.25
CA ARG A 312 7.25 16.42 13.79
C ARG A 312 7.17 16.44 12.28
N VAL A 313 7.33 15.28 11.67
CA VAL A 313 6.96 15.03 10.27
C VAL A 313 5.67 14.23 10.23
N GLU A 314 4.80 14.51 9.26
CA GLU A 314 3.70 13.63 8.93
C GLU A 314 3.49 13.55 7.42
N HIS A 315 2.98 12.41 6.98
CA HIS A 315 2.34 12.22 5.69
C HIS A 315 0.91 11.76 5.92
N ILE A 316 -0.06 12.43 5.30
CA ILE A 316 -1.49 12.11 5.42
C ILE A 316 -1.91 11.38 4.16
N ALA A 317 -2.01 10.06 4.18
CA ALA A 317 -2.46 9.28 3.04
C ALA A 317 -3.98 9.41 2.84
N LEU A 318 -4.38 9.87 1.66
CA LEU A 318 -5.75 10.25 1.32
C LEU A 318 -6.46 9.29 0.37
N HIS A 319 -5.84 8.16 0.00
CA HIS A 319 -6.42 7.20 -0.94
C HIS A 319 -7.77 6.61 -0.52
N MET A 320 -8.06 6.55 0.80
CA MET A 320 -9.35 6.12 1.35
C MET A 320 -10.12 7.26 2.04
N ALA A 321 -9.65 8.50 1.91
CA ALA A 321 -10.14 9.64 2.68
C ALA A 321 -11.55 10.13 2.30
N MET A 322 -12.17 9.56 1.26
CA MET A 322 -13.60 9.79 0.98
C MET A 322 -14.52 9.21 2.05
N GLN A 323 -14.00 8.30 2.89
CA GLN A 323 -14.71 7.72 4.01
C GLN A 323 -14.24 8.37 5.31
N ALA A 324 -15.19 8.67 6.20
CA ALA A 324 -14.88 9.25 7.50
C ALA A 324 -13.93 8.33 8.29
N ASN A 325 -12.90 8.92 8.92
CA ASN A 325 -11.86 8.20 9.67
C ASN A 325 -11.11 7.14 8.84
N LYS A 326 -10.89 7.39 7.55
CA LYS A 326 -10.07 6.50 6.69
C LYS A 326 -8.88 7.17 6.03
N ALA A 327 -8.66 8.46 6.28
CA ALA A 327 -7.34 9.05 6.08
C ALA A 327 -6.34 8.39 7.03
N GLN A 328 -5.13 8.11 6.56
CA GLN A 328 -4.11 7.44 7.35
C GLN A 328 -2.92 8.38 7.61
N PHE A 329 -2.60 8.60 8.88
CA PHE A 329 -1.50 9.46 9.30
C PHE A 329 -0.26 8.62 9.61
N TYR A 330 0.80 8.85 8.85
CA TYR A 330 2.14 8.31 9.10
C TYR A 330 2.99 9.45 9.63
N LEU A 331 3.59 9.30 10.81
CA LEU A 331 4.27 10.41 11.46
C LEU A 331 5.38 9.94 12.39
N ALA A 332 6.29 10.84 12.73
CA ALA A 332 7.32 10.64 13.74
C ALA A 332 7.74 12.00 14.34
N CYS A 333 8.37 11.97 15.52
CA CYS A 333 8.93 13.15 16.16
C CYS A 333 10.42 12.96 16.46
N SER A 334 11.25 13.93 16.07
CA SER A 334 12.67 13.99 16.40
C SER A 334 12.95 15.00 17.50
N GLN A 335 13.93 14.67 18.32
CA GLN A 335 14.43 15.52 19.40
C GLN A 335 15.59 16.33 18.82
N ILE A 336 15.42 17.64 18.71
CA ILE A 336 16.43 18.50 18.12
C ILE A 336 16.78 19.68 19.02
N LYS A 337 18.01 20.19 18.86
CA LYS A 337 18.47 21.44 19.46
C LYS A 337 18.74 22.44 18.34
N ILE A 338 17.89 23.44 18.22
CA ILE A 338 18.05 24.52 17.24
C ILE A 338 19.10 25.51 17.75
N THR A 339 20.10 25.80 16.92
CA THR A 339 21.19 26.76 17.23
C THR A 339 21.26 27.87 16.19
N GLY A 340 21.86 29.01 16.54
CA GLY A 340 22.01 30.15 15.60
C GLY A 340 20.68 30.78 15.17
N GLY A 341 19.61 30.55 15.92
CA GLY A 341 18.27 31.04 15.66
C GLY A 341 18.04 32.50 16.00
N GLY A 342 17.04 33.12 15.37
CA GLY A 342 16.65 34.52 15.57
C GLY A 342 15.63 34.76 16.70
N SER A 343 14.89 35.87 16.60
CA SER A 343 13.88 36.33 17.57
C SER A 343 12.45 36.25 17.04
N GLY A 344 12.19 35.37 16.07
CA GLY A 344 10.86 35.17 15.51
C GLY A 344 9.87 34.67 16.56
N ILE A 345 8.59 34.96 16.36
CA ILE A 345 7.49 34.52 17.25
C ILE A 345 6.65 33.50 16.47
N PRO A 346 6.85 32.19 16.70
CA PRO A 346 6.15 31.16 15.95
C PRO A 346 4.65 31.16 16.20
N GLY A 347 3.86 31.03 15.14
CA GLY A 347 2.42 30.88 15.23
C GLY A 347 1.73 30.81 13.87
N PRO A 348 0.43 30.43 13.84
CA PRO A 348 -0.42 30.09 14.98
C PRO A 348 -0.02 28.77 15.68
N LEU A 349 -0.22 28.71 17.00
CA LEU A 349 0.06 27.51 17.80
C LEU A 349 -1.19 26.62 17.92
N VAL A 350 -1.00 25.30 17.82
CA VAL A 350 -2.05 24.28 17.94
C VAL A 350 -1.60 23.11 18.80
N ALA A 351 -2.56 22.26 19.20
CA ALA A 351 -2.32 21.05 19.99
C ALA A 351 -2.52 19.79 19.15
N PHE A 352 -1.76 18.73 19.46
CA PHE A 352 -2.02 17.39 18.94
C PHE A 352 -2.26 16.43 20.11
N PRO A 353 -3.46 15.83 20.25
CA PRO A 353 -4.67 16.06 19.46
C PRO A 353 -5.28 17.46 19.68
N GLY A 354 -6.12 17.91 18.75
CA GLY A 354 -6.85 19.18 18.84
C GLY A 354 -6.85 20.00 17.54
N ALA A 355 -5.72 19.99 16.82
CA ALA A 355 -5.55 20.72 15.56
C ALA A 355 -6.39 20.15 14.41
N TYR A 356 -6.72 18.86 14.49
CA TYR A 356 -7.42 18.11 13.45
C TYR A 356 -8.78 17.63 13.94
N LYS A 357 -9.73 17.64 13.01
CA LYS A 357 -11.02 16.98 13.13
C LYS A 357 -11.16 15.95 12.01
N SER A 358 -11.84 14.86 12.30
CA SER A 358 -12.10 13.80 11.32
C SER A 358 -12.84 14.27 10.07
N ASN A 359 -13.51 15.43 10.13
CA ASN A 359 -14.26 16.03 9.04
C ASN A 359 -13.61 17.30 8.46
N ASP A 360 -12.35 17.60 8.79
CA ASP A 360 -11.64 18.70 8.12
C ASP A 360 -11.59 18.42 6.60
N PRO A 361 -11.74 19.45 5.75
CA PRO A 361 -11.84 19.27 4.29
C PRO A 361 -10.56 18.72 3.63
N GLY A 362 -9.43 18.78 4.34
CA GLY A 362 -8.17 18.14 3.94
C GLY A 362 -7.98 16.71 4.44
N ILE A 363 -8.86 16.21 5.31
CA ILE A 363 -8.83 14.89 5.97
C ILE A 363 -9.98 13.99 5.47
N LEU A 364 -11.21 14.50 5.44
CA LEU A 364 -12.36 13.83 4.79
C LEU A 364 -12.54 14.47 3.42
N VAL A 365 -11.99 13.82 2.40
CA VAL A 365 -11.76 14.47 1.11
C VAL A 365 -11.93 13.52 -0.07
N ASP A 366 -12.54 14.03 -1.12
CA ASP A 366 -12.59 13.41 -2.45
C ASP A 366 -11.54 14.06 -3.35
N LEU A 367 -10.42 13.35 -3.55
CA LEU A 367 -9.30 13.83 -4.37
C LEU A 367 -9.72 14.11 -5.82
N GLY A 368 -10.76 13.45 -6.33
CA GLY A 368 -11.28 13.66 -7.68
C GLY A 368 -11.70 15.10 -7.93
N LYS A 369 -12.20 15.80 -6.90
CA LYS A 369 -12.65 17.19 -6.98
C LYS A 369 -11.54 18.19 -7.23
N TYR A 370 -10.30 17.84 -6.89
CA TYR A 370 -9.13 18.71 -7.02
C TYR A 370 -8.38 18.51 -8.34
N THR A 371 -8.84 17.60 -9.22
CA THR A 371 -8.20 17.36 -10.51
C THR A 371 -8.27 18.57 -11.46
N ALA A 372 -9.26 19.45 -11.29
CA ALA A 372 -9.40 20.69 -12.07
C ALA A 372 -8.81 21.93 -11.38
N ALA A 373 -8.60 21.88 -10.06
CA ALA A 373 -8.19 23.01 -9.24
C ALA A 373 -7.37 22.54 -8.03
N PRO A 374 -6.18 21.93 -8.23
CA PRO A 374 -5.39 21.34 -7.15
C PRO A 374 -4.97 22.34 -6.07
N GLU A 375 -4.83 23.62 -6.43
CA GLU A 375 -4.52 24.73 -5.53
C GLU A 375 -5.62 25.00 -4.49
N THR A 376 -6.83 24.51 -4.70
CA THR A 376 -7.95 24.66 -3.76
C THR A 376 -7.94 23.63 -2.63
N TYR A 377 -7.05 22.63 -2.69
CA TYR A 377 -6.85 21.70 -1.58
C TYR A 377 -6.48 22.48 -0.31
N GLN A 378 -7.13 22.15 0.80
CA GLN A 378 -6.88 22.81 2.08
C GLN A 378 -6.16 21.84 3.03
N PRO A 379 -4.82 21.91 3.16
CA PRO A 379 -4.09 21.09 4.12
C PRO A 379 -4.61 21.34 5.54
N PRO A 380 -4.82 20.31 6.36
CA PRO A 380 -5.37 20.46 7.70
C PRO A 380 -4.37 21.13 8.66
N GLY A 381 -4.88 21.72 9.75
CA GLY A 381 -4.07 22.41 10.76
C GLY A 381 -3.83 23.89 10.46
N PRO A 382 -2.91 24.55 11.19
CA PRO A 382 -2.68 25.98 11.09
C PRO A 382 -1.99 26.37 9.77
N ALA A 383 -1.97 27.67 9.51
CA ALA A 383 -1.14 28.25 8.46
C ALA A 383 0.36 27.98 8.70
N VAL A 384 1.14 27.94 7.62
CA VAL A 384 2.60 27.81 7.69
C VAL A 384 3.21 29.10 8.25
N TRP A 385 3.96 28.98 9.33
CA TRP A 385 4.83 30.03 9.83
C TRP A 385 6.12 30.09 9.00
N ARG A 386 6.44 31.27 8.47
CA ARG A 386 7.55 31.47 7.50
C ARG A 386 8.81 32.07 8.09
N GLY A 387 8.82 32.29 9.41
CA GLY A 387 9.92 32.94 10.11
C GLY A 387 9.59 34.36 10.56
#